data_AF-A0A2U1LGC1-F1
#
_entry.id   AF-A0A2U1LGC1-F1
#
_cell.length_a   1.000
_cell.length_b   1.000
_cell.length_c   1.000
_cell.angle_alpha   90.00
_cell.angle_beta   90.00
_cell.angle_gamma   90.00
#
_symmetry.space_group_name_H-M   'P 1'
#
loop_
_entity.id
_entity.type
_entity.pdbx_description
1 polymer ?
#
loop_
_entity_poly.entity_id
_entity_poly.type
_entity_poly.pdbx_seq_one_letter_code
_entity_poly.pdbx_strand_id
1 'polypeptide(L)'
;MVLCACGLQCVVRTSWTNRNPGRRFYSCPTYNSSCPFIGWVDPPMFDRSLDIIPCLLRTRDALEDALALEQEGADWVEHWANEEETRANQAELRAKMEEERAKRLRKYLIISWLMVVMLGVYEQCTLLMVGYAVNVHYGITSMVQDYDFTNITIDGVGIYLLCVDNEPVE
;
A
#
# COMPACT_ATOMS: atom_id res chain seq x y z
N MET A 1 3.51 -68.40 -19.71
CA MET A 1 4.39 -68.74 -20.85
C MET A 1 5.07 -67.44 -21.30
N VAL A 2 6.40 -67.32 -21.16
CA VAL A 2 7.16 -66.10 -21.53
C VAL A 2 7.82 -66.31 -22.89
N LEU A 3 7.55 -65.43 -23.85
CA LEU A 3 8.10 -65.47 -25.22
C LEU A 3 9.21 -64.42 -25.39
N CYS A 4 10.25 -64.74 -26.15
CA CYS A 4 11.31 -63.79 -26.48
C CYS A 4 10.93 -62.92 -27.69
N ALA A 5 11.77 -61.93 -28.00
CA ALA A 5 11.58 -61.06 -29.18
C ALA A 5 11.61 -61.82 -30.53
N CYS A 6 12.12 -63.07 -30.55
CA CYS A 6 12.07 -63.94 -31.73
C CYS A 6 10.76 -64.76 -31.83
N GLY A 7 9.80 -64.57 -30.91
CA GLY A 7 8.56 -65.35 -30.84
C GLY A 7 8.71 -66.76 -30.27
N LEU A 8 9.91 -67.12 -29.77
CA LEU A 8 10.20 -68.44 -29.22
C LEU A 8 9.97 -68.49 -27.71
N GLN A 9 9.66 -69.68 -27.19
CA GLN A 9 9.51 -69.90 -25.75
C GLN A 9 10.83 -69.69 -25.00
N CYS A 10 10.84 -68.76 -24.04
CA CYS A 10 12.02 -68.48 -23.23
C CYS A 10 12.39 -69.64 -22.31
N VAL A 11 13.69 -69.76 -22.06
CA VAL A 11 14.29 -70.67 -21.07
C VAL A 11 14.82 -69.88 -19.88
N VAL A 12 14.76 -70.49 -18.69
CA VAL A 12 15.31 -69.89 -17.47
C VAL A 12 16.79 -70.25 -17.35
N ARG A 13 17.65 -69.24 -17.23
CA ARG A 13 19.09 -69.36 -16.97
C ARG A 13 19.44 -68.69 -15.64
N THR A 14 20.58 -69.07 -15.07
CA THR A 14 21.13 -68.46 -13.84
C THR A 14 22.30 -67.56 -14.23
N SER A 15 22.29 -66.34 -13.73
CA SER A 15 23.42 -65.42 -13.89
C SER A 15 24.56 -65.84 -12.98
N TRP A 16 25.74 -65.97 -13.57
CA TRP A 16 27.01 -66.24 -12.86
C TRP A 16 27.92 -65.01 -12.85
N THR A 17 27.37 -63.85 -13.19
CA THR A 17 28.12 -62.58 -13.16
C THR A 17 28.28 -62.09 -11.73
N ASN A 18 29.40 -61.44 -11.42
CA ASN A 18 29.63 -60.84 -10.10
C ASN A 18 28.57 -59.78 -9.71
N ARG A 19 27.89 -59.18 -10.69
CA ARG A 19 26.82 -58.19 -10.45
C ARG A 19 25.50 -58.81 -10.02
N ASN A 20 25.22 -60.04 -10.42
CA ASN A 20 23.93 -60.70 -10.15
C ASN A 20 24.14 -62.21 -9.96
N PRO A 21 24.96 -62.65 -9.00
CA PRO A 21 25.29 -64.06 -8.81
C PRO A 21 24.05 -64.84 -8.38
N GLY A 22 23.80 -65.99 -9.01
CA GLY A 22 22.71 -66.89 -8.65
C GLY A 22 21.31 -66.41 -9.04
N ARG A 23 21.13 -65.19 -9.57
CA ARG A 23 19.81 -64.68 -9.95
C ARG A 23 19.34 -65.33 -11.25
N ARG A 24 18.07 -65.76 -11.27
CA ARG A 24 17.45 -66.44 -12.43
C ARG A 24 16.81 -65.43 -13.37
N PHE A 25 16.89 -65.69 -14.67
CA PHE A 25 16.31 -64.85 -15.72
C PHE A 25 15.85 -65.68 -16.92
N TYR A 26 14.80 -65.22 -17.60
CA TYR A 26 14.34 -65.68 -18.89
C TYR A 26 15.24 -65.16 -20.01
N SER A 27 15.59 -66.04 -20.95
CA SER A 27 16.39 -65.68 -22.13
C SER A 27 15.98 -66.51 -23.35
N CYS A 28 16.44 -66.09 -24.52
CA CYS A 28 16.19 -66.81 -25.77
C CYS A 28 16.77 -68.24 -25.71
N PRO A 29 16.01 -69.27 -26.15
CA PRO A 29 16.49 -70.66 -26.17
C PRO A 29 17.69 -70.84 -27.10
N THR A 30 17.74 -70.10 -28.22
CA THR A 30 18.82 -70.18 -29.20
C THR A 30 20.14 -69.66 -28.63
N TYR A 31 21.15 -70.53 -28.61
CA TYR A 31 22.50 -70.21 -28.16
C TYR A 31 23.17 -69.19 -29.10
N ASN A 32 23.89 -68.20 -28.55
CA ASN A 32 24.50 -67.09 -29.29
C ASN A 32 23.53 -66.31 -30.20
N SER A 33 22.24 -66.29 -29.88
CA SER A 33 21.31 -65.42 -30.59
C SER A 33 21.57 -63.95 -30.26
N SER A 34 21.43 -63.09 -31.26
CA SER A 34 21.41 -61.62 -31.09
C SER A 34 20.09 -61.11 -30.49
N CYS A 35 19.27 -62.01 -29.91
CA CYS A 35 17.99 -61.65 -29.31
C CYS A 35 18.23 -60.83 -28.04
N PRO A 36 17.74 -59.57 -27.96
CA PRO A 36 18.01 -58.70 -26.82
C PRO A 36 17.15 -59.01 -25.58
N PHE A 37 16.25 -60.00 -25.67
CA PHE A 37 15.27 -60.27 -24.61
C PHE A 37 15.92 -60.90 -23.37
N ILE A 38 15.81 -60.20 -22.25
CA ILE A 38 16.14 -60.65 -20.90
C ILE A 38 14.99 -60.26 -19.97
N GLY A 39 14.40 -61.23 -19.26
CA GLY A 39 13.39 -60.96 -18.24
C GLY A 39 13.81 -61.57 -16.90
N TRP A 40 13.69 -60.88 -15.78
CA TRP A 40 14.08 -61.45 -14.49
C TRP A 40 13.02 -62.42 -13.96
N VAL A 41 13.48 -63.51 -13.32
CA VAL A 41 12.60 -64.40 -12.54
C VAL A 41 12.71 -63.94 -11.10
N ASP A 42 11.70 -63.21 -10.63
CA ASP A 42 11.63 -62.88 -9.21
C ASP A 42 11.08 -64.11 -8.45
N PRO A 43 11.71 -64.48 -7.32
CA PRO A 43 11.17 -65.54 -6.48
C PRO A 43 9.78 -65.13 -5.97
N PRO A 44 8.89 -66.11 -5.68
CA PRO A 44 7.63 -65.78 -5.02
C PRO A 44 7.95 -65.02 -3.72
N MET A 45 7.33 -63.85 -3.57
CA MET A 45 7.39 -63.13 -2.30
C MET A 45 6.83 -64.02 -1.20
N PHE A 46 7.43 -63.95 -0.01
CA PHE A 46 6.97 -64.74 1.12
C PHE A 46 5.56 -64.28 1.53
N ASP A 47 4.65 -65.19 1.84
CA ASP A 47 3.23 -64.85 2.10
C ASP A 47 3.07 -63.74 3.15
N ARG A 48 3.85 -63.81 4.23
CA ARG A 48 3.85 -62.77 5.27
C ARG A 48 4.27 -61.39 4.75
N SER A 49 5.16 -61.32 3.76
CA SER A 49 5.59 -60.04 3.17
C SER A 49 4.50 -59.42 2.30
N LEU A 50 3.65 -60.25 1.68
CA LEU A 50 2.49 -59.78 0.92
C LEU A 50 1.43 -59.14 1.82
N ASP A 51 1.36 -59.52 3.09
CA ASP A 51 0.45 -58.91 4.06
C ASP A 51 1.05 -57.67 4.74
N ILE A 52 2.33 -57.75 5.14
CA ILE A 52 2.99 -56.68 5.90
C ILE A 52 3.21 -55.43 5.04
N ILE A 53 3.68 -55.58 3.80
CA ILE A 53 4.05 -54.42 2.97
C ILE A 53 2.83 -53.51 2.71
N PRO A 54 1.66 -54.01 2.26
CA PRO A 54 0.49 -53.16 2.09
C PRO A 54 -0.03 -52.59 3.42
N CYS A 55 0.11 -53.32 4.53
CA CYS A 55 -0.28 -52.83 5.85
C CYS A 55 0.56 -51.60 6.27
N LEU A 56 1.89 -51.69 6.10
CA LEU A 56 2.79 -50.59 6.40
C LEU A 56 2.56 -49.39 5.49
N LEU A 57 2.32 -49.61 4.20
CA LEU A 57 2.01 -48.52 3.26
C LEU A 57 0.72 -47.79 3.67
N ARG A 58 -0.37 -48.51 3.94
CA ARG A 58 -1.62 -47.89 4.43
C ARG A 58 -1.42 -47.10 5.72
N THR A 59 -0.60 -47.62 6.63
CA THR A 59 -0.32 -46.95 7.90
C THR A 59 0.47 -45.66 7.68
N ARG A 60 1.49 -45.69 6.82
CA ARG A 60 2.26 -44.50 6.43
C ARG A 60 1.35 -43.47 5.77
N ASP A 61 0.55 -43.88 4.79
CA ASP A 61 -0.32 -42.97 4.06
C ASP A 61 -1.33 -42.30 5.02
N ALA A 62 -1.90 -43.06 5.97
CA ALA A 62 -2.77 -42.49 7.01
C ALA A 62 -2.05 -41.52 7.97
N LEU A 63 -0.76 -41.75 8.26
CA LEU A 63 0.06 -40.85 9.07
C LEU A 63 0.40 -39.56 8.29
N GLU A 64 0.73 -39.68 7.01
CA GLU A 64 1.00 -38.54 6.13
C GLU A 64 -0.24 -37.67 5.99
N ASP A 65 -1.42 -38.27 5.80
CA ASP A 65 -2.71 -37.56 5.75
C ASP A 65 -3.01 -36.83 7.07
N ALA A 66 -2.78 -37.49 8.21
CA ALA A 66 -2.99 -36.88 9.53
C ALA A 66 -2.06 -35.67 9.76
N LEU A 67 -0.79 -35.79 9.36
CA LEU A 67 0.17 -34.70 9.45
C LEU A 67 -0.19 -33.55 8.52
N ALA A 68 -0.68 -33.83 7.31
CA ALA A 68 -1.11 -32.80 6.37
C ALA A 68 -2.28 -31.99 6.94
N LEU A 69 -3.28 -32.65 7.54
CA LEU A 69 -4.40 -31.96 8.20
C LEU A 69 -3.94 -31.09 9.38
N GLU A 70 -2.98 -31.56 10.17
CA GLU A 70 -2.40 -30.78 11.27
C GLU A 70 -1.63 -29.55 10.76
N GLN A 71 -0.85 -29.72 9.70
CA GLN A 71 -0.12 -28.63 9.05
C GLN A 71 -1.05 -27.58 8.45
N GLU A 72 -2.10 -28.02 7.73
CA GLU A 72 -3.14 -27.13 7.24
C GLU A 72 -3.78 -26.37 8.40
N GLY A 73 -4.14 -27.05 9.49
CA GLY A 73 -4.67 -26.41 10.69
C GLY A 73 -3.75 -25.32 11.25
N ALA A 74 -2.44 -25.57 11.31
CA ALA A 74 -1.46 -24.59 11.77
C ALA A 74 -1.34 -23.38 10.81
N ASP A 75 -1.27 -23.63 9.50
CA ASP A 75 -1.21 -22.58 8.47
C ASP A 75 -2.47 -21.70 8.48
N TRP A 76 -3.65 -22.30 8.63
CA TRP A 76 -4.91 -21.57 8.79
C TRP A 76 -4.91 -20.66 10.02
N VAL A 77 -4.39 -21.14 11.16
CA VAL A 77 -4.29 -20.34 12.39
C VAL A 77 -3.31 -19.18 12.21
N GLU A 78 -2.15 -19.41 11.59
CA GLU A 78 -1.17 -18.37 11.32
C GLU A 78 -1.71 -17.32 10.33
N HIS A 79 -2.33 -17.75 9.23
CA HIS A 79 -2.97 -16.87 8.26
C HIS A 79 -4.04 -15.99 8.93
N TRP A 80 -4.93 -16.58 9.73
CA TRP A 80 -5.99 -15.83 10.42
C TRP A 80 -5.42 -14.80 11.41
N ALA A 81 -4.38 -15.16 12.18
CA ALA A 81 -3.72 -14.24 13.09
C ALA A 81 -3.07 -13.06 12.33
N ASN A 82 -2.38 -13.34 11.23
CA ASN A 82 -1.80 -12.31 10.35
C ASN A 82 -2.88 -11.42 9.71
N GLU A 83 -4.01 -11.99 9.30
CA GLU A 83 -5.13 -11.23 8.75
C GLU A 83 -5.79 -10.33 9.81
N GLU A 84 -5.92 -10.80 11.05
CA GLU A 84 -6.40 -9.99 12.15
C GLU A 84 -5.43 -8.84 12.47
N GLU A 85 -4.13 -9.11 12.55
CA GLU A 85 -3.11 -8.10 12.79
C GLU A 85 -3.08 -7.05 11.66
N THR A 86 -3.12 -7.48 10.39
CA THR A 86 -3.15 -6.54 9.26
C THR A 86 -4.41 -5.70 9.25
N ARG A 87 -5.58 -6.25 9.61
CA ARG A 87 -6.83 -5.48 9.78
C ARG A 87 -6.70 -4.45 10.90
N ALA A 88 -6.13 -4.82 12.04
CA ALA A 88 -5.88 -3.90 13.15
C ALA A 88 -4.92 -2.76 12.75
N ASN A 89 -3.78 -3.10 12.16
CA ASN A 89 -2.79 -2.14 11.68
C ASN A 89 -3.37 -1.17 10.63
N GLN A 90 -4.21 -1.67 9.71
CA GLN A 90 -4.89 -0.82 8.73
C GLN A 90 -5.92 0.11 9.38
N ALA A 91 -6.68 -0.37 10.39
CA ALA A 91 -7.63 0.45 11.13
C ALA A 91 -6.92 1.57 11.91
N GLU A 92 -5.82 1.24 12.60
CA GLU A 92 -4.98 2.23 13.29
C GLU A 92 -4.39 3.27 12.34
N LEU A 93 -3.89 2.83 11.18
CA LEU A 93 -3.35 3.73 10.17
C LEU A 93 -4.43 4.69 9.65
N ARG A 94 -5.64 4.18 9.38
CA ARG A 94 -6.78 5.02 8.95
C ARG A 94 -7.16 6.03 10.03
N ALA A 95 -7.25 5.63 11.28
CA ALA A 95 -7.55 6.51 12.41
C ALA A 95 -6.50 7.62 12.56
N LYS A 96 -5.21 7.28 12.49
CA LYS A 96 -4.11 8.27 12.49
C LYS A 96 -4.21 9.23 11.33
N MET A 97 -4.50 8.73 10.13
CA MET A 97 -4.66 9.57 8.93
C MET A 97 -5.84 10.54 9.05
N GLU A 98 -6.96 10.10 9.63
CA GLU A 98 -8.13 10.93 9.90
C GLU A 98 -7.84 11.98 10.97
N GLU A 99 -7.14 11.62 12.04
CA GLU A 99 -6.70 12.55 13.08
C GLU A 99 -5.78 13.63 12.49
N GLU A 100 -4.81 13.25 11.66
CA GLU A 100 -3.93 14.17 10.97
C GLU A 100 -4.67 15.08 9.98
N ARG A 101 -5.65 14.54 9.24
CA ARG A 101 -6.54 15.34 8.38
C ARG A 101 -7.34 16.34 9.21
N ALA A 102 -7.90 15.92 10.35
CA ALA A 102 -8.66 16.78 11.24
C ALA A 102 -7.79 17.89 11.86
N LYS A 103 -6.56 17.57 12.28
CA LYS A 103 -5.58 18.56 12.76
C LYS A 103 -5.22 19.57 11.68
N ARG A 104 -4.92 19.11 10.45
CA ARG A 104 -4.66 20.01 9.30
C ARG A 104 -5.86 20.90 9.00
N LEU A 105 -7.06 20.33 8.95
CA LEU A 105 -8.28 21.08 8.70
C LEU A 105 -8.54 22.13 9.80
N ARG A 106 -8.42 21.75 11.09
CA ARG A 106 -8.54 22.70 12.21
C ARG A 106 -7.54 23.84 12.10
N LYS A 107 -6.27 23.54 11.77
CA LYS A 107 -5.25 24.57 11.54
C LYS A 107 -5.64 25.52 10.40
N TYR A 108 -6.11 24.98 9.27
CA TYR A 108 -6.56 25.82 8.15
C TYR A 108 -7.80 26.65 8.49
N LEU A 109 -8.76 26.10 9.23
CA LEU A 109 -9.93 26.83 9.70
C LEU A 109 -9.52 27.98 10.63
N ILE A 110 -8.59 27.76 11.56
CA ILE A 110 -8.05 28.80 12.44
C ILE A 110 -7.35 29.89 11.61
N ILE A 111 -6.44 29.51 10.71
CA ILE A 111 -5.70 30.45 9.86
C ILE A 111 -6.66 31.25 8.98
N SER A 112 -7.62 30.59 8.34
CA SER A 112 -8.64 31.23 7.49
C SER A 112 -9.49 32.21 8.31
N TRP A 113 -9.92 31.83 9.51
CA TRP A 113 -10.70 32.71 10.38
C TRP A 113 -9.90 33.94 10.82
N LEU A 114 -8.62 33.77 11.19
CA LEU A 114 -7.73 34.90 11.52
C LEU A 114 -7.58 35.87 10.34
N MET A 115 -7.42 35.34 9.12
CA MET A 115 -7.34 36.17 7.91
C MET A 115 -8.63 36.99 7.69
N VAL A 116 -9.82 36.40 7.91
CA VAL A 116 -11.10 37.11 7.79
C VAL A 116 -11.22 38.23 8.82
N VAL A 117 -10.85 37.97 10.08
CA VAL A 117 -10.85 38.99 11.13
C VAL A 117 -9.89 40.14 10.79
N MET A 118 -8.67 39.82 10.32
CA MET A 118 -7.69 40.82 9.91
C MET A 118 -8.19 41.68 8.74
N LEU A 119 -8.83 41.07 7.73
CA LEU A 119 -9.44 41.80 6.62
C LEU A 119 -10.56 42.73 7.09
N GLY A 120 -11.42 42.27 8.01
CA GLY A 120 -12.49 43.10 8.57
C GLY A 120 -11.98 44.28 9.40
N VAL A 121 -10.94 44.07 10.21
CA VAL A 121 -10.27 45.17 10.95
C VAL A 121 -9.64 46.17 9.98
N TYR A 122 -9.00 45.69 8.92
CA TYR A 122 -8.40 46.56 7.90
C TYR A 122 -9.46 47.44 7.22
N GLU A 123 -10.60 46.87 6.84
CA GLU A 123 -11.72 47.61 6.24
C GLU A 123 -12.30 48.66 7.20
N GLN A 124 -12.47 48.33 8.49
CA GLN A 124 -12.91 49.29 9.49
C GLN A 124 -11.91 50.44 9.67
N CYS A 125 -10.61 50.13 9.72
CA CYS A 125 -9.55 51.13 9.83
C CYS A 125 -9.49 52.06 8.62
N THR A 126 -9.62 51.55 7.39
CA THR A 126 -9.61 52.40 6.19
C THR A 126 -10.82 53.33 6.15
N LEU A 127 -12.02 52.83 6.52
CA LEU A 127 -13.22 53.66 6.63
C LEU A 127 -13.07 54.77 7.67
N LEU A 128 -12.48 54.47 8.84
CA LEU A 128 -12.18 55.46 9.87
C LEU A 128 -11.18 56.52 9.39
N MET A 129 -10.09 56.10 8.73
CA MET A 129 -9.07 57.02 8.21
C MET A 129 -9.61 57.93 7.11
N VAL A 130 -10.39 57.39 6.17
CA VAL A 130 -11.05 58.17 5.12
C VAL A 130 -12.10 59.12 5.73
N GLY A 131 -12.91 58.64 6.68
CA GLY A 131 -13.87 59.48 7.39
C GLY A 131 -13.21 60.64 8.13
N TYR A 132 -12.09 60.38 8.81
CA TYR A 132 -11.29 61.42 9.46
C TYR A 132 -10.76 62.45 8.45
N ALA A 133 -10.16 62.00 7.35
CA ALA A 133 -9.64 62.87 6.30
C ALA A 133 -10.72 63.75 5.67
N VAL A 134 -11.91 63.17 5.41
CA VAL A 134 -13.08 63.88 4.89
C VAL A 134 -13.56 64.94 5.89
N ASN A 135 -13.71 64.59 7.18
CA ASN A 135 -14.10 65.55 8.22
C ASN A 135 -13.11 66.72 8.35
N VAL A 136 -11.80 66.44 8.31
CA VAL A 136 -10.77 67.49 8.29
C VAL A 136 -10.89 68.37 7.06
N HIS A 137 -11.09 67.79 5.87
CA HIS A 137 -11.28 68.56 4.64
C HIS A 137 -12.54 69.44 4.70
N TYR A 138 -13.67 68.92 5.19
CA TYR A 138 -14.90 69.70 5.41
C TYR A 138 -14.71 70.80 6.45
N GLY A 139 -13.97 70.53 7.55
CA GLY A 139 -13.63 71.53 8.56
C GLY A 139 -12.75 72.66 8.00
N ILE A 140 -11.76 72.32 7.19
CA ILE A 140 -10.91 73.30 6.51
C ILE A 140 -11.71 74.12 5.49
N THR A 141 -12.54 73.48 4.66
CA THR A 141 -13.32 74.18 3.62
C THR A 141 -14.41 75.09 4.21
N SER A 142 -15.06 74.68 5.30
CA SER A 142 -16.01 75.55 6.02
C SER A 142 -15.32 76.75 6.66
N MET A 143 -14.15 76.57 7.29
CA MET A 143 -13.34 77.70 7.78
C MET A 143 -12.96 78.68 6.67
N VAL A 144 -12.65 78.19 5.46
CA VAL A 144 -12.24 79.04 4.34
C VAL A 144 -13.43 79.82 3.73
N GLN A 145 -14.67 79.33 3.83
CA GLN A 145 -15.86 80.02 3.32
C GLN A 145 -16.32 81.21 4.17
N ASP A 146 -15.94 81.26 5.45
CA ASP A 146 -16.21 82.41 6.33
C ASP A 146 -15.22 83.56 6.12
N TYR A 147 -14.18 83.36 5.28
CA TYR A 147 -13.23 84.39 4.87
C TYR A 147 -13.49 84.87 3.44
N ASP A 148 -13.83 86.15 3.28
CA ASP A 148 -13.91 86.81 1.97
C ASP A 148 -12.49 87.03 1.42
N PHE A 149 -11.95 86.03 0.72
CA PHE A 149 -10.65 86.14 0.05
C PHE A 149 -10.78 86.89 -1.28
N THR A 150 -10.41 88.18 -1.28
CA THR A 150 -10.56 89.05 -2.45
C THR A 150 -9.40 89.01 -3.45
N ASN A 151 -8.25 88.40 -3.13
CA ASN A 151 -7.15 88.21 -4.10
C ASN A 151 -6.30 86.97 -3.79
N ILE A 152 -6.16 86.09 -4.79
CA ILE A 152 -5.22 84.96 -4.79
C ILE A 152 -4.08 85.30 -5.76
N THR A 153 -2.85 85.47 -5.27
CA THR A 153 -1.64 85.60 -6.09
C THR A 153 -0.83 84.31 -6.03
N ILE A 154 -0.47 83.79 -7.22
CA ILE A 154 0.31 82.56 -7.38
C ILE A 154 1.67 82.92 -7.95
N ASP A 155 2.70 82.73 -7.14
CA ASP A 155 4.09 82.88 -7.53
C ASP A 155 4.73 81.49 -7.42
N GLY A 156 5.69 81.16 -8.29
CA GLY A 156 6.24 79.81 -8.50
C GLY A 156 6.91 79.10 -7.31
N VAL A 157 6.68 79.54 -6.07
CA VAL A 157 7.18 78.99 -4.81
C VAL A 157 6.05 78.72 -3.78
N GLY A 158 4.80 79.16 -3.99
CA GLY A 158 3.67 78.81 -3.12
C GLY A 158 2.48 79.77 -3.15
N ILE A 159 1.32 79.30 -2.67
CA ILE A 159 0.06 80.08 -2.55
C ILE A 159 -0.01 80.72 -1.16
N TYR A 160 -0.22 82.04 -1.10
CA TYR A 160 -0.40 82.80 0.15
C TYR A 160 -1.79 83.45 0.17
N LEU A 161 -2.51 83.31 1.29
CA LEU A 161 -3.82 83.92 1.54
C LEU A 161 -3.65 85.11 2.50
N LEU A 162 -4.02 86.32 2.07
CA LEU A 162 -4.01 87.53 2.89
C LEU A 162 -5.40 87.71 3.54
N CYS A 163 -5.50 87.55 4.87
CA CYS A 163 -6.69 87.95 5.62
C CYS A 163 -6.67 89.47 5.84
N VAL A 164 -7.76 90.14 5.50
CA VAL A 164 -8.00 91.56 5.82
C VAL A 164 -9.07 91.58 6.91
N ASP A 165 -8.69 91.98 8.13
CA ASP A 165 -9.65 92.21 9.21
C ASP A 165 -10.44 93.49 8.89
N ASN A 166 -11.76 93.36 8.68
CA ASN A 166 -12.66 94.50 8.52
C ASN A 166 -12.98 95.08 9.91
N GLU A 167 -12.27 96.14 10.31
CA GLU A 167 -12.73 97.01 11.42
C GLU A 167 -13.94 97.86 10.95
N PRO A 168 -14.99 98.03 11.78
CA PRO A 168 -16.13 98.87 11.43
C PRO A 168 -15.74 100.35 11.54
N VAL A 169 -16.01 101.09 10.47
CA VAL A 169 -15.86 102.55 10.40
C VAL A 169 -16.99 103.21 11.20
N GLU A 170 -16.65 104.05 12.19
CA GLU A 170 -17.57 104.97 12.89
C GLU A 170 -18.16 106.04 11.96
#